data_AF-A0A7L1G145-F1
#
_entry.id   AF-A0A7L1G145-F1
#
_cell.length_a   1.000
_cell.length_b   1.000
_cell.length_c   1.000
_cell.angle_alpha   90.00
_cell.angle_beta   90.00
_cell.angle_gamma   90.00
#
_symmetry.space_group_name_H-M   'P 1'
#
loop_
_entity.id
_entity.type
_entity.pdbx_description
1 polymer ?
#
loop_
_entity_poly.entity_id
_entity_poly.type
_entity_poly.pdbx_seq_one_letter_code
_entity_poly.pdbx_strand_id
1 'polypeptide(L)'
;MVKLTAELIEQAAQYTNAVRDRELDLRGYKIPVIENLGATLDQFDAIDFSDNEIRKLDGFPLLRRLKTLLMNNNRICRIGENLEQALPSLTELILTNNNIAELGELDPLSTIKSLTYLSILRNPVTNKKHYRLYVIHKVPQVRVLDFQKVKLKERQEAEKMFKGKRGAQLAKDIARRTKTFTPGAGLPTDKKKTGPSLGDVEAIKTAIANATTLAEVERLKGLLQAGHIPGRERKSGPLEDAEEEMEEDTVPNGS
;
A
#
# COMPACT_ATOMS: atom_id res chain seq x y z
N MET A 1 -1.06 -18.37 11.99
CA MET A 1 -0.82 -17.69 10.70
C MET A 1 0.16 -18.56 9.93
N VAL A 2 -0.21 -19.04 8.75
CA VAL A 2 0.64 -19.97 7.95
C VAL A 2 1.41 -19.15 6.93
N LYS A 3 2.73 -19.34 6.85
CA LYS A 3 3.56 -18.68 5.83
C LYS A 3 3.39 -19.38 4.49
N LEU A 4 3.47 -18.63 3.40
CA LEU A 4 3.47 -19.21 2.06
C LEU A 4 4.89 -19.73 1.76
N THR A 5 5.17 -20.99 2.07
CA THR A 5 6.50 -21.59 1.83
C THR A 5 6.54 -22.33 0.48
N ALA A 6 7.74 -22.68 0.03
CA ALA A 6 7.92 -23.48 -1.19
C ALA A 6 7.27 -24.87 -1.04
N GLU A 7 7.41 -25.50 0.13
CA GLU A 7 6.83 -26.81 0.42
C GLU A 7 5.30 -26.76 0.37
N LEU A 8 4.69 -25.67 0.86
CA LEU A 8 3.23 -25.48 0.76
C LEU A 8 2.78 -25.40 -0.71
N ILE A 9 3.53 -24.67 -1.54
CA ILE A 9 3.24 -24.53 -2.98
C ILE A 9 3.36 -25.88 -3.70
N GLU A 10 4.38 -26.67 -3.38
CA GLU A 10 4.60 -27.99 -3.99
C GLU A 10 3.50 -29.00 -3.61
N GLN A 11 2.99 -28.92 -2.39
CA GLN A 11 1.95 -29.82 -1.88
C GLN A 11 0.52 -29.36 -2.21
N ALA A 12 0.34 -28.10 -2.58
CA ALA A 12 -0.95 -27.53 -2.94
C ALA A 12 -1.54 -28.23 -4.17
N ALA A 13 -2.88 -28.24 -4.26
CA ALA A 13 -3.56 -28.86 -5.38
C ALA A 13 -3.28 -28.10 -6.69
N GLN A 14 -3.01 -28.86 -7.74
CA GLN A 14 -2.70 -28.34 -9.07
C GLN A 14 -3.53 -29.09 -10.09
N TYR A 15 -4.25 -28.36 -10.94
CA TYR A 15 -5.16 -28.97 -11.91
C TYR A 15 -5.41 -28.06 -13.12
N THR A 16 -6.06 -28.60 -14.13
CA THR A 16 -6.63 -27.79 -15.21
C THR A 16 -8.05 -27.38 -14.79
N ASN A 17 -8.30 -26.07 -14.70
CA ASN A 17 -9.59 -25.56 -14.27
C ASN A 17 -10.67 -25.63 -15.37
N ALA A 18 -11.88 -25.17 -15.08
CA ALA A 18 -13.02 -25.25 -16.00
C ALA A 18 -12.85 -24.45 -17.30
N VAL A 19 -11.99 -23.43 -17.31
CA VAL A 19 -11.67 -22.63 -18.51
C VAL A 19 -10.40 -23.10 -19.22
N ARG A 20 -9.87 -24.27 -18.83
CA ARG A 20 -8.69 -24.94 -19.39
C ARG A 20 -7.35 -24.25 -19.09
N ASP A 21 -7.30 -23.43 -18.06
CA ASP A 21 -6.06 -22.87 -17.53
C ASP A 21 -5.42 -23.82 -16.52
N ARG A 22 -4.09 -23.86 -16.45
CA ARG A 22 -3.40 -24.57 -15.37
C ARG A 22 -3.47 -23.71 -14.09
N GLU A 23 -4.14 -24.21 -13.07
CA GLU A 23 -4.44 -23.51 -11.83
C GLU A 23 -3.69 -24.12 -10.64
N LEU A 24 -3.18 -23.25 -9.77
CA LEU A 24 -2.68 -23.59 -8.44
C LEU A 24 -3.70 -23.14 -7.40
N ASP A 25 -4.15 -24.07 -6.57
CA ASP A 25 -5.14 -23.82 -5.52
C ASP A 25 -4.45 -23.58 -4.16
N LEU A 26 -4.45 -22.32 -3.72
CA LEU A 26 -3.93 -21.87 -2.43
C LEU A 26 -5.06 -21.40 -1.51
N ARG A 27 -6.28 -21.93 -1.66
CA ARG A 27 -7.42 -21.49 -0.86
C ARG A 27 -7.31 -21.90 0.61
N GLY A 28 -7.78 -21.04 1.51
CA GLY A 28 -8.08 -21.44 2.90
C GLY A 28 -6.87 -21.66 3.82
N TYR A 29 -5.64 -21.38 3.38
CA TYR A 29 -4.43 -21.63 4.18
C TYR A 29 -4.16 -20.56 5.26
N LYS A 30 -4.97 -19.50 5.36
CA LYS A 30 -4.74 -18.35 6.27
C LYS A 30 -3.40 -17.66 6.00
N ILE A 31 -3.02 -17.56 4.71
CA ILE A 31 -1.80 -16.91 4.24
C ILE A 31 -1.92 -15.40 4.49
N PRO A 32 -0.95 -14.77 5.17
CA PRO A 32 -0.99 -13.33 5.47
C PRO A 32 -0.31 -12.46 4.41
N VAL A 33 0.66 -13.03 3.69
CA VAL A 33 1.63 -12.36 2.82
C VAL A 33 1.92 -13.27 1.64
N ILE A 34 1.93 -12.68 0.44
CA ILE A 34 2.37 -13.37 -0.77
C ILE A 34 3.90 -13.32 -0.80
N GLU A 35 4.52 -14.50 -0.79
CA GLU A 35 5.96 -14.69 -0.82
C GLU A 35 6.29 -16.05 -1.45
N ASN A 36 7.56 -16.29 -1.78
CA ASN A 36 8.08 -17.58 -2.27
C ASN A 36 7.40 -18.16 -3.53
N LEU A 37 6.62 -17.36 -4.26
CA LEU A 37 6.00 -17.79 -5.52
C LEU A 37 7.00 -18.15 -6.63
N GLY A 38 8.31 -17.93 -6.44
CA GLY A 38 9.35 -18.46 -7.33
C GLY A 38 9.32 -19.99 -7.43
N ALA A 39 8.85 -20.68 -6.38
CA ALA A 39 8.66 -22.13 -6.36
C ALA A 39 7.62 -22.63 -7.38
N THR A 40 6.75 -21.73 -7.89
CA THR A 40 5.79 -22.08 -8.95
C THR A 40 6.43 -22.27 -10.33
N LEU A 41 7.68 -21.82 -10.50
CA LEU A 41 8.45 -21.92 -11.74
C LEU A 41 7.71 -21.36 -12.98
N ASP A 42 6.85 -20.34 -12.78
CA ASP A 42 6.06 -19.67 -13.83
C ASP A 42 5.21 -20.64 -14.69
N GLN A 43 4.74 -21.74 -14.09
CA GLN A 43 4.05 -22.79 -14.84
C GLN A 43 2.53 -22.63 -14.91
N PHE A 44 1.94 -21.73 -14.13
CA PHE A 44 0.49 -21.60 -13.95
C PHE A 44 -0.07 -20.42 -14.74
N ASP A 45 -1.27 -20.63 -15.29
CA ASP A 45 -2.07 -19.59 -15.94
C ASP A 45 -2.97 -18.87 -14.92
N ALA A 46 -3.38 -19.56 -13.85
CA ALA A 46 -4.21 -19.04 -12.77
C ALA A 46 -3.67 -19.42 -11.39
N ILE A 47 -3.83 -18.54 -10.40
CA ILE A 47 -3.61 -18.87 -8.99
C ILE A 47 -4.83 -18.42 -8.19
N ASP A 48 -5.34 -19.32 -7.36
CA ASP A 48 -6.44 -19.02 -6.44
C ASP A 48 -5.95 -18.85 -5.00
N PHE A 49 -6.05 -17.62 -4.51
CA PHE A 49 -5.73 -17.22 -3.14
C PHE A 49 -6.97 -16.96 -2.29
N SER A 50 -8.15 -17.43 -2.69
CA SER A 50 -9.39 -17.14 -1.99
C SER A 50 -9.38 -17.65 -0.54
N ASP A 51 -10.10 -16.97 0.35
CA ASP A 51 -10.23 -17.35 1.77
C ASP A 51 -8.89 -17.37 2.53
N ASN A 52 -8.05 -16.36 2.29
CA ASN A 52 -6.81 -16.13 3.03
C ASN A 52 -6.85 -14.81 3.83
N GLU A 53 -5.72 -14.43 4.45
CA GLU A 53 -5.62 -13.22 5.28
C GLU A 53 -4.70 -12.15 4.65
N ILE A 54 -4.53 -12.18 3.33
CA ILE A 54 -3.60 -11.33 2.59
C ILE A 54 -4.03 -9.87 2.69
N ARG A 55 -3.12 -8.98 3.10
CA ARG A 55 -3.41 -7.55 3.29
C ARG A 55 -2.94 -6.64 2.16
N LYS A 56 -1.97 -7.09 1.38
CA LYS A 56 -1.37 -6.33 0.29
C LYS A 56 -1.21 -7.21 -0.93
N LEU A 57 -1.62 -6.69 -2.09
CA LEU A 57 -1.41 -7.35 -3.37
C LEU A 57 -0.03 -6.94 -3.91
N ASP A 58 1.00 -7.66 -3.49
CA ASP A 58 2.40 -7.49 -3.89
C ASP A 58 3.19 -8.80 -3.66
N GLY A 59 4.53 -8.75 -3.65
CA GLY A 59 5.36 -9.91 -3.33
C GLY A 59 5.49 -10.96 -4.43
N PHE A 60 5.01 -10.67 -5.64
CA PHE A 60 5.12 -11.55 -6.80
C PHE A 60 6.53 -11.50 -7.41
N PRO A 61 7.12 -12.64 -7.78
CA PRO A 61 8.25 -12.68 -8.70
C PRO A 61 7.76 -12.40 -10.13
N LEU A 62 8.69 -12.37 -11.09
CA LEU A 62 8.31 -12.31 -12.50
C LEU A 62 7.60 -13.60 -12.92
N LEU A 63 6.29 -13.50 -13.18
CA LEU A 63 5.43 -14.57 -13.67
C LEU A 63 4.84 -14.15 -15.02
N ARG A 64 5.45 -14.62 -16.11
CA ARG A 64 5.07 -14.24 -17.49
C ARG A 64 3.82 -14.96 -17.94
N ARG A 65 3.52 -16.12 -17.36
CA ARG A 65 2.39 -16.96 -17.76
C ARG A 65 1.10 -16.60 -17.03
N LEU A 66 1.20 -16.07 -15.82
CA LEU A 66 0.05 -15.81 -14.96
C LEU A 66 -0.90 -14.77 -15.58
N LYS A 67 -2.14 -15.18 -15.80
CA LYS A 67 -3.23 -14.38 -16.41
C LYS A 67 -4.33 -14.05 -15.42
N THR A 68 -4.60 -14.95 -14.48
CA THR A 68 -5.78 -14.87 -13.60
C THR A 68 -5.36 -14.95 -12.13
N LEU A 69 -5.78 -13.96 -11.35
CA LEU A 69 -5.64 -13.93 -9.90
C LEU A 69 -7.01 -13.87 -9.23
N LEU A 70 -7.33 -14.91 -8.46
CA LEU A 70 -8.52 -14.98 -7.64
C LEU A 70 -8.14 -14.66 -6.18
N MET A 71 -8.58 -13.51 -5.70
CA MET A 71 -8.22 -12.97 -4.38
C MET A 71 -9.46 -12.80 -3.48
N ASN A 72 -10.50 -13.63 -3.67
CA ASN A 72 -11.76 -13.47 -2.96
C ASN A 72 -11.56 -13.62 -1.44
N ASN A 73 -12.37 -12.92 -0.64
CA ASN A 73 -12.42 -13.11 0.82
C ASN A 73 -11.04 -13.01 1.49
N ASN A 74 -10.29 -11.96 1.13
CA ASN A 74 -9.01 -11.61 1.76
C ASN A 74 -9.15 -10.30 2.55
N ARG A 75 -8.02 -9.76 3.03
CA ARG A 75 -7.97 -8.49 3.79
C ARG A 75 -7.25 -7.39 3.02
N ILE A 76 -7.24 -7.45 1.68
CA ILE A 76 -6.44 -6.56 0.84
C ILE A 76 -6.92 -5.14 1.03
N CYS A 77 -6.04 -4.27 1.54
CA CYS A 77 -6.30 -2.85 1.71
C CYS A 77 -5.36 -1.98 0.86
N ARG A 78 -4.35 -2.60 0.22
CA ARG A 78 -3.35 -1.93 -0.61
C ARG A 78 -2.97 -2.78 -1.82
N ILE A 79 -2.73 -2.09 -2.93
CA ILE A 79 -2.19 -2.67 -4.15
C ILE A 79 -0.76 -2.17 -4.31
N GLY A 80 0.18 -3.08 -4.59
CA GLY A 80 1.58 -2.75 -4.82
C GLY A 80 1.77 -1.88 -6.05
N GLU A 81 2.79 -1.02 -6.01
CA GLU A 81 3.25 -0.30 -7.20
C GLU A 81 4.02 -1.24 -8.13
N ASN A 82 4.08 -0.91 -9.42
CA ASN A 82 4.86 -1.62 -10.43
C ASN A 82 4.51 -3.11 -10.61
N LEU A 83 3.27 -3.52 -10.32
CA LEU A 83 2.83 -4.92 -10.48
C LEU A 83 2.97 -5.43 -11.92
N GLU A 84 2.95 -4.56 -12.92
CA GLU A 84 3.16 -4.89 -14.33
C GLU A 84 4.55 -5.47 -14.62
N GLN A 85 5.54 -5.16 -13.77
CA GLN A 85 6.90 -5.72 -13.92
C GLN A 85 6.95 -7.18 -13.48
N ALA A 86 6.16 -7.54 -12.47
CA ALA A 86 6.06 -8.91 -11.97
C ALA A 86 5.04 -9.73 -12.76
N LEU A 87 3.92 -9.12 -13.14
CA LEU A 87 2.75 -9.78 -13.73
C LEU A 87 2.39 -9.16 -15.10
N PRO A 88 3.28 -9.23 -16.11
CA PRO A 88 3.07 -8.54 -17.39
C PRO A 88 1.86 -9.06 -18.18
N SER A 89 1.44 -10.30 -17.95
CA SER A 89 0.35 -10.96 -18.68
C SER A 89 -0.98 -11.01 -17.91
N LEU A 90 -1.09 -10.31 -16.78
CA LEU A 90 -2.29 -10.36 -15.95
C LEU A 90 -3.51 -9.75 -16.67
N THR A 91 -4.50 -10.59 -16.96
CA THR A 91 -5.74 -10.20 -17.66
C THR A 91 -6.95 -10.14 -16.75
N GLU A 92 -7.00 -10.95 -15.69
CA GLU A 92 -8.14 -11.08 -14.79
C GLU A 92 -7.71 -10.94 -13.33
N LEU A 93 -8.34 -10.00 -12.61
CA LEU A 93 -8.09 -9.79 -11.18
C LEU A 93 -9.42 -9.68 -10.43
N ILE A 94 -9.67 -10.65 -9.55
CA ILE A 94 -10.90 -10.72 -8.75
C ILE A 94 -10.57 -10.41 -7.30
N LEU A 95 -10.99 -9.24 -6.83
CA LEU A 95 -10.77 -8.71 -5.47
C LEU A 95 -12.07 -8.68 -4.65
N THR A 96 -13.04 -9.52 -4.98
CA THR A 96 -14.34 -9.55 -4.30
C THR A 96 -14.17 -9.77 -2.79
N ASN A 97 -14.89 -9.00 -1.97
CA ASN A 97 -14.90 -9.13 -0.51
C ASN A 97 -13.50 -8.95 0.11
N ASN A 98 -12.96 -7.73 -0.01
CA ASN A 98 -11.68 -7.30 0.55
C ASN A 98 -11.85 -5.95 1.30
N ASN A 99 -10.75 -5.33 1.73
CA ASN A 99 -10.73 -4.14 2.57
C ASN A 99 -10.22 -2.89 1.84
N ILE A 100 -10.37 -2.80 0.52
CA ILE A 100 -9.96 -1.62 -0.25
C ILE A 100 -10.92 -0.48 0.08
N ALA A 101 -10.43 0.50 0.82
CA ALA A 101 -11.26 1.58 1.34
C ALA A 101 -11.31 2.80 0.42
N GLU A 102 -10.17 3.20 -0.15
CA GLU A 102 -10.01 4.48 -0.84
C GLU A 102 -9.75 4.32 -2.35
N LEU A 103 -10.22 5.30 -3.14
CA LEU A 103 -10.12 5.23 -4.61
C LEU A 103 -8.67 5.26 -5.10
N GLY A 104 -7.80 6.01 -4.42
CA GLY A 104 -6.39 6.10 -4.79
C GLY A 104 -5.64 4.78 -4.64
N GLU A 105 -6.15 3.82 -3.86
CA GLU A 105 -5.54 2.48 -3.72
C GLU A 105 -5.65 1.66 -5.01
N LEU A 106 -6.53 2.05 -5.94
CA LEU A 106 -6.74 1.39 -7.23
C LEU A 106 -5.82 1.95 -8.33
N ASP A 107 -5.19 3.11 -8.10
CA ASP A 107 -4.30 3.76 -9.07
C ASP A 107 -3.17 2.86 -9.62
N PRO A 108 -2.52 2.00 -8.81
CA PRO A 108 -1.46 1.12 -9.31
C PRO A 108 -1.94 0.17 -10.42
N LEU A 109 -3.23 -0.17 -10.48
CA LEU A 109 -3.77 -1.03 -11.54
C LEU A 109 -3.70 -0.38 -12.94
N SER A 110 -3.54 0.95 -13.01
CA SER A 110 -3.42 1.68 -14.27
C SER A 110 -2.17 1.31 -15.09
N THR A 111 -1.16 0.73 -14.45
CA THR A 111 0.10 0.33 -15.10
C THR A 111 -0.01 -1.02 -15.81
N ILE A 112 -0.89 -1.92 -15.34
CA ILE A 112 -1.08 -3.28 -15.89
C ILE A 112 -1.90 -3.22 -17.19
N LYS A 113 -1.23 -3.04 -18.32
CA LYS A 113 -1.89 -2.78 -19.63
C LYS A 113 -2.72 -3.95 -20.17
N SER A 114 -2.42 -5.17 -19.75
CA SER A 114 -3.13 -6.39 -20.10
C SER A 114 -4.45 -6.58 -19.32
N LEU A 115 -4.64 -5.86 -18.21
CA LEU A 115 -5.79 -6.06 -17.33
C LEU A 115 -7.12 -5.73 -18.04
N THR A 116 -7.98 -6.74 -18.16
CA THR A 116 -9.22 -6.66 -18.93
C THR A 116 -10.46 -6.88 -18.08
N TYR A 117 -10.39 -7.79 -17.10
CA TYR A 117 -11.47 -8.15 -16.20
C TYR A 117 -11.08 -7.81 -14.76
N LEU A 118 -11.88 -6.95 -14.13
CA LEU A 118 -11.64 -6.50 -12.76
C LEU A 118 -12.94 -6.59 -11.98
N SER A 119 -12.88 -7.20 -10.79
CA SER A 119 -14.00 -7.18 -9.83
C SER A 119 -13.50 -6.67 -8.49
N ILE A 120 -14.14 -5.65 -7.93
CA ILE A 120 -13.82 -5.05 -6.63
C ILE A 120 -15.09 -5.06 -5.75
N LEU A 121 -16.12 -5.81 -6.13
CA LEU A 121 -17.36 -5.94 -5.38
C LEU A 121 -17.13 -6.26 -3.90
N ARG A 122 -18.01 -5.76 -3.03
CA ARG A 122 -17.93 -5.96 -1.57
C ARG A 122 -16.63 -5.42 -0.95
N ASN A 123 -16.08 -4.34 -1.50
CA ASN A 123 -15.04 -3.54 -0.83
C ASN A 123 -15.64 -2.18 -0.43
N PRO A 124 -15.20 -1.54 0.68
CA PRO A 124 -15.75 -0.25 1.08
C PRO A 124 -15.65 0.84 -0.01
N VAL A 125 -14.64 0.78 -0.88
CA VAL A 125 -14.45 1.71 -2.01
C VAL A 125 -15.64 1.73 -2.98
N THR A 126 -16.40 0.64 -3.10
CA THR A 126 -17.55 0.58 -4.03
C THR A 126 -18.69 1.51 -3.64
N ASN A 127 -18.75 1.94 -2.37
CA ASN A 127 -19.75 2.88 -1.86
C ASN A 127 -19.33 4.35 -2.05
N LYS A 128 -18.11 4.63 -2.54
CA LYS A 128 -17.66 6.00 -2.75
C LYS A 128 -18.29 6.62 -3.98
N LYS A 129 -18.57 7.93 -3.89
CA LYS A 129 -19.07 8.72 -5.01
C LYS A 129 -18.11 8.60 -6.21
N HIS A 130 -18.69 8.46 -7.39
CA HIS A 130 -17.97 8.35 -8.66
C HIS A 130 -17.05 7.14 -8.80
N TYR A 131 -17.12 6.13 -7.90
CA TYR A 131 -16.27 4.93 -7.93
C TYR A 131 -16.11 4.35 -9.34
N ARG A 132 -17.23 4.01 -9.98
CA ARG A 132 -17.21 3.36 -11.29
C ARG A 132 -16.57 4.23 -12.37
N LEU A 133 -16.94 5.52 -12.45
CA LEU A 133 -16.38 6.45 -13.43
C LEU A 133 -14.89 6.71 -13.17
N TYR A 134 -14.48 6.78 -11.89
CA TYR A 134 -13.09 6.93 -11.51
C TYR A 134 -12.24 5.76 -11.97
N VAL A 135 -12.69 4.51 -11.74
CA VAL A 135 -11.98 3.31 -12.20
C VAL A 135 -11.91 3.29 -13.73
N ILE A 136 -13.00 3.60 -14.44
CA ILE A 136 -13.03 3.67 -15.90
C ILE A 136 -12.03 4.71 -16.44
N HIS A 137 -11.90 5.85 -15.76
CA HIS A 137 -10.96 6.90 -16.14
C HIS A 137 -9.51 6.52 -15.86
N LYS A 138 -9.23 5.97 -14.67
CA LYS A 138 -7.87 5.66 -14.20
C LYS A 138 -7.31 4.37 -14.78
N VAL A 139 -8.15 3.38 -15.04
CA VAL A 139 -7.78 2.05 -15.53
C VAL A 139 -8.53 1.79 -16.86
N PRO A 140 -8.27 2.57 -17.91
CA PRO A 140 -9.08 2.57 -19.13
C PRO A 140 -9.01 1.24 -19.91
N GLN A 141 -7.98 0.42 -19.70
CA GLN A 141 -7.82 -0.90 -20.33
C GLN A 141 -8.88 -1.91 -19.89
N VAL A 142 -9.49 -1.75 -18.71
CA VAL A 142 -10.53 -2.65 -18.21
C VAL A 142 -11.76 -2.58 -19.12
N ARG A 143 -12.24 -3.76 -19.54
CA ARG A 143 -13.41 -3.93 -20.42
C ARG A 143 -14.64 -4.40 -19.65
N VAL A 144 -14.44 -5.17 -18.58
CA VAL A 144 -15.50 -5.65 -17.68
C VAL A 144 -15.11 -5.29 -16.26
N LEU A 145 -15.94 -4.48 -15.62
CA LEU A 145 -15.78 -4.04 -14.23
C LEU A 145 -16.98 -4.51 -13.42
N ASP A 146 -16.73 -5.27 -12.35
CA ASP A 146 -17.74 -5.82 -11.44
C ASP A 146 -18.79 -6.65 -12.19
N PHE A 147 -18.31 -7.51 -13.10
CA PHE A 147 -19.14 -8.33 -14.00
C PHE A 147 -20.06 -7.53 -14.95
N GLN A 148 -19.83 -6.21 -15.07
CA GLN A 148 -20.57 -5.33 -15.97
C GLN A 148 -19.65 -4.77 -17.05
N LYS A 149 -20.02 -4.97 -18.32
CA LYS A 149 -19.27 -4.43 -19.47
C LYS A 149 -19.19 -2.90 -19.37
N VAL A 150 -17.99 -2.36 -19.52
CA VAL A 150 -17.76 -0.91 -19.61
C VAL A 150 -18.23 -0.40 -20.97
N LYS A 151 -19.27 0.43 -20.98
CA LYS A 151 -19.87 0.98 -22.20
C LYS A 151 -19.16 2.27 -22.64
N LEU A 152 -19.25 2.58 -23.93
CA LEU A 152 -18.67 3.81 -24.48
C LEU A 152 -19.26 5.08 -23.83
N LYS A 153 -20.56 5.08 -23.52
CA LYS A 153 -21.23 6.18 -22.82
C LYS A 153 -20.56 6.49 -21.48
N GLU A 154 -20.26 5.46 -20.69
CA GLU A 154 -19.59 5.61 -19.39
C GLU A 154 -18.16 6.16 -19.55
N ARG A 155 -17.44 5.73 -20.61
CA ARG A 155 -16.10 6.27 -20.92
C ARG A 155 -16.15 7.76 -21.24
N GLN A 156 -17.11 8.19 -22.06
CA GLN A 156 -17.30 9.60 -22.40
C GLN A 156 -17.71 10.43 -21.18
N GLU A 157 -18.55 9.87 -20.30
CA GLU A 157 -18.95 10.52 -19.04
C GLU A 157 -17.77 10.67 -18.08
N ALA A 158 -16.97 9.62 -17.92
CA ALA A 158 -15.76 9.64 -17.11
C ALA A 158 -14.74 10.66 -17.66
N GLU A 159 -14.51 10.66 -18.97
CA GLU A 159 -13.64 11.64 -19.62
C GLU A 159 -14.13 13.07 -19.37
N LYS A 160 -15.41 13.36 -19.59
CA LYS A 160 -15.99 14.68 -19.33
C LYS A 160 -15.84 15.11 -17.86
N MET A 161 -16.06 14.21 -16.92
CA MET A 161 -15.98 14.48 -15.49
C MET A 161 -14.56 14.84 -15.03
N PHE A 162 -13.56 14.14 -15.56
CA PHE A 162 -12.16 14.30 -15.14
C PHE A 162 -11.32 15.16 -16.10
N LYS A 163 -11.93 15.80 -17.11
CA LYS A 163 -11.26 16.68 -18.07
C LYS A 163 -10.83 18.02 -17.47
N GLY A 164 -9.67 18.51 -17.91
CA GLY A 164 -9.17 19.85 -17.61
C GLY A 164 -8.74 20.05 -16.15
N LYS A 165 -8.40 21.29 -15.78
CA LYS A 165 -7.85 21.62 -14.45
C LYS A 165 -8.80 21.25 -13.30
N ARG A 166 -10.10 21.50 -13.46
CA ARG A 166 -11.12 21.17 -12.44
C ARG A 166 -11.30 19.67 -12.27
N GLY A 167 -11.35 18.92 -13.37
CA GLY A 167 -11.46 17.46 -13.33
C GLY A 167 -10.23 16.80 -12.72
N ALA A 168 -9.02 17.30 -13.03
CA ALA A 168 -7.79 16.84 -12.41
C ALA A 168 -7.75 17.12 -10.89
N GLN A 169 -8.23 18.28 -10.45
CA GLN A 169 -8.35 18.59 -9.03
C GLN A 169 -9.35 17.67 -8.33
N LEU A 170 -10.52 17.45 -8.94
CA LEU A 170 -11.51 16.50 -8.43
C LEU A 170 -10.93 15.08 -8.31
N ALA A 171 -10.23 14.62 -9.35
CA ALA A 171 -9.56 13.31 -9.33
C ALA A 171 -8.57 13.22 -8.17
N LYS A 172 -7.77 14.27 -7.93
CA LYS A 172 -6.82 14.32 -6.81
C LYS A 172 -7.51 14.32 -5.45
N ASP A 173 -8.62 15.04 -5.31
CA ASP A 173 -9.34 15.18 -4.05
C ASP A 173 -10.03 13.87 -3.62
N ILE A 174 -10.48 13.08 -4.60
CA ILE A 174 -11.12 11.76 -4.36
C ILE A 174 -10.11 10.60 -4.36
N ALA A 175 -8.95 10.74 -5.02
CA ALA A 175 -7.87 9.74 -5.08
C ALA A 175 -7.06 9.64 -3.77
N ARG A 176 -7.68 9.85 -2.62
CA ARG A 176 -7.00 9.69 -1.33
C ARG A 176 -6.55 8.24 -1.18
N ARG A 177 -5.50 8.02 -0.41
CA ARG A 177 -5.01 6.71 0.00
C ARG A 177 -5.04 6.61 1.52
N THR A 178 -5.17 5.40 2.03
CA THR A 178 -5.28 5.14 3.46
C THR A 178 -3.89 5.21 4.09
N LYS A 179 -3.75 5.98 5.18
CA LYS A 179 -2.51 6.09 5.97
C LYS A 179 -2.31 4.90 6.92
N THR A 180 -2.62 3.69 6.52
CA THR A 180 -2.52 2.50 7.39
C THR A 180 -1.06 2.06 7.53
N PHE A 181 -0.60 1.74 8.74
CA PHE A 181 0.69 1.08 8.91
C PHE A 181 0.52 -0.42 8.62
N THR A 182 1.28 -0.95 7.67
CA THR A 182 1.32 -2.39 7.35
C THR A 182 2.72 -2.91 7.72
N PRO A 183 2.86 -3.73 8.78
CA PRO A 183 4.16 -4.31 9.16
C PRO A 183 4.79 -5.06 7.97
N GLY A 184 6.06 -4.78 7.67
CA GLY A 184 6.79 -5.36 6.53
C GLY A 184 6.73 -4.54 5.22
N ALA A 185 5.84 -3.54 5.12
CA ALA A 185 5.98 -2.53 4.08
C ALA A 185 7.14 -1.61 4.47
N GLY A 186 8.14 -1.47 3.60
CA GLY A 186 9.19 -0.47 3.77
C GLY A 186 8.56 0.89 4.10
N LEU A 187 9.18 1.63 5.03
CA LEU A 187 8.77 2.98 5.38
C LEU A 187 8.60 3.81 4.09
N PRO A 188 7.58 4.67 3.99
CA PRO A 188 7.48 5.62 2.88
C PRO A 188 8.82 6.37 2.78
N THR A 189 9.52 6.21 1.65
CA THR A 189 10.82 6.85 1.40
C THR A 189 10.72 8.37 1.22
N ASP A 190 9.53 8.95 1.38
CA ASP A 190 9.25 10.38 1.19
C ASP A 190 9.64 11.29 2.36
N LYS A 191 10.47 10.79 3.27
CA LYS A 191 11.38 11.67 4.00
C LYS A 191 12.78 11.08 3.89
N LYS A 192 13.53 11.48 2.86
CA LYS A 192 14.98 11.61 3.03
C LYS A 192 15.16 12.34 4.37
N LYS A 193 15.77 11.69 5.37
CA LYS A 193 16.34 12.41 6.50
C LYS A 193 17.37 13.33 5.88
N THR A 194 16.97 14.54 5.50
CA THR A 194 17.88 15.58 5.04
C THR A 194 18.78 15.84 6.22
N GLY A 195 20.08 15.61 6.04
CA GLY A 195 21.07 16.08 7.00
C GLY A 195 20.96 17.58 7.23
N PRO A 196 21.76 18.15 8.14
CA PRO A 196 21.79 19.59 8.38
C PRO A 196 21.92 20.34 7.05
N SER A 197 21.15 21.41 6.88
CA SER A 197 21.25 22.25 5.68
C SER A 197 22.66 22.89 5.61
N LEU A 198 23.05 23.39 4.43
CA LEU A 198 24.35 24.06 4.29
C LEU A 198 24.50 25.23 5.27
N GLY A 199 23.41 25.98 5.52
CA GLY A 199 23.40 27.06 6.52
C GLY A 199 23.52 26.55 7.96
N ASP A 200 22.95 25.38 8.27
CA ASP A 200 23.13 24.75 9.59
C ASP A 200 24.60 24.35 9.80
N VAL A 201 25.24 23.77 8.78
CA VAL A 201 26.66 23.39 8.84
C VAL A 201 27.55 24.62 9.04
N GLU A 202 27.22 25.74 8.41
CA GLU A 202 27.95 27.00 8.55
C GLU A 202 27.77 27.60 9.94
N ALA A 203 26.54 27.64 10.47
CA ALA A 203 26.28 28.09 11.84
C ALA A 203 27.02 27.24 12.89
N ILE A 204 27.08 25.92 12.70
CA ILE A 204 27.85 25.02 13.56
C ILE A 204 29.34 25.34 13.49
N LYS A 205 29.89 25.53 12.29
CA LYS A 205 31.30 25.90 12.09
C LYS A 205 31.64 27.23 12.75
N THR A 206 30.81 28.25 12.58
CA THR A 206 31.00 29.56 13.19
C THR A 206 30.91 29.50 14.72
N ALA A 207 29.95 28.75 15.27
CA ALA A 207 29.81 28.57 16.71
C ALA A 207 31.04 27.88 17.32
N ILE A 208 31.58 26.84 16.66
CA ILE A 208 32.80 26.16 17.10
C ILE A 208 34.01 27.09 16.97
N ALA A 209 34.13 27.87 15.88
CA ALA A 209 35.25 28.77 15.66
C ALA A 209 35.30 29.93 16.66
N ASN A 210 34.14 30.39 17.16
CA ASN A 210 34.02 31.47 18.13
C ASN A 210 34.16 31.00 19.59
N ALA A 211 34.22 29.69 19.85
CA ALA A 211 34.35 29.17 21.20
C ALA A 211 35.78 29.40 21.74
N THR A 212 35.91 30.20 22.80
CA THR A 212 37.20 30.59 23.39
C THR A 212 37.64 29.70 24.55
N THR A 213 36.78 28.78 25.01
CA THR A 213 37.05 27.88 26.14
C THR A 213 36.68 26.44 25.82
N LEU A 214 37.39 25.49 26.44
CA LEU A 214 37.13 24.06 26.28
C LEU A 214 35.71 23.67 26.74
N ALA A 215 35.23 24.28 27.82
CA ALA A 215 33.88 24.07 28.33
C ALA A 215 32.80 24.47 27.30
N GLU A 216 33.03 25.54 26.54
CA GLU A 216 32.08 25.98 25.52
C GLU A 216 32.04 25.02 24.31
N VAL A 217 33.18 24.43 23.94
CA VAL A 217 33.26 23.39 22.91
C VAL A 217 32.51 22.12 23.34
N GLU A 218 32.67 21.69 24.60
CA GLU A 218 31.95 20.54 25.15
C GLU A 218 30.43 20.77 25.21
N ARG A 219 30.02 21.98 25.59
CA ARG A 219 28.61 22.39 25.58
C ARG A 219 28.01 22.33 24.18
N LEU A 220 28.72 22.86 23.17
CA LEU A 220 28.29 22.79 21.76
C LEU A 220 28.21 21.35 21.26
N LYS A 221 29.17 20.49 21.65
CA LYS A 221 29.15 19.06 21.32
C LYS A 221 27.91 18.36 21.91
N GLY A 222 27.58 18.63 23.18
CA GLY A 222 26.39 18.11 23.83
C GLY A 222 25.10 18.55 23.14
N LEU A 223 25.01 19.82 22.75
CA LEU A 223 23.87 20.36 21.99
C LEU A 223 23.67 19.67 20.64
N LEU A 224 24.77 19.42 19.90
CA LEU A 224 24.71 18.73 18.62
C LEU A 224 24.31 17.26 18.77
N GLN A 225 24.79 16.58 19.81
CA GLN A 225 24.37 15.22 20.14
C GLN A 225 22.88 15.14 20.50
N ALA A 226 22.35 16.18 21.15
CA ALA A 226 20.91 16.34 21.42
C ALA A 226 20.10 16.80 20.20
N GLY A 227 20.74 16.97 19.03
CA GLY A 227 20.08 17.37 17.78
C GLY A 227 19.72 18.86 17.70
N HIS A 228 20.34 19.71 18.53
CA HIS A 228 20.11 21.14 18.55
C HIS A 228 21.18 21.88 17.72
N ILE A 229 20.74 22.76 16.81
CA ILE A 229 21.62 23.54 15.93
C ILE A 229 21.71 24.96 16.50
N PRO A 230 22.92 25.47 16.81
CA PRO A 230 23.10 26.83 17.30
C PRO A 230 22.47 27.86 16.34
N GLY A 231 21.65 28.77 16.87
CA GLY A 231 20.97 29.82 16.09
C GLY A 231 19.58 29.45 15.53
N ARG A 232 19.09 28.22 15.76
CA ARG A 232 17.73 27.82 15.38
C ARG A 232 16.79 27.84 16.59
N GLU A 233 16.12 28.96 16.84
CA GLU A 233 15.06 29.02 17.86
C GLU A 233 13.88 28.13 17.44
N ARG A 234 13.45 27.22 18.32
CA ARG A 234 12.20 26.46 18.14
C ARG A 234 11.04 27.44 18.16
N LYS A 235 10.28 27.55 17.06
CA LYS A 235 8.89 28.00 17.16
C LYS A 235 8.13 26.97 18.01
N SER A 236 7.74 27.36 19.22
CA SER A 236 6.85 26.60 20.09
C SER A 236 5.49 26.42 19.41
N GLY A 237 5.18 25.17 19.04
CA GLY A 237 3.79 24.70 18.91
C GLY A 237 3.35 24.14 20.27
N PRO A 238 2.03 24.08 20.57
CA PRO A 238 1.54 23.75 21.91
C PRO A 238 1.96 22.35 22.35
N LEU A 239 2.35 22.25 23.61
CA LEU A 239 2.65 21.01 24.33
C LEU A 239 1.35 20.26 24.64
N GLU A 240 1.26 19.00 24.23
CA GLU A 240 0.34 18.02 24.83
C GLU A 240 1.20 17.05 25.64
N ASP A 241 1.35 17.34 26.93
CA ASP A 241 1.81 16.40 27.96
C ASP A 241 0.61 16.15 28.90
N ALA A 242 0.23 14.89 29.06
CA ALA A 242 -0.54 14.33 30.17
C ALA A 242 -0.21 12.83 30.16
N GLU A 243 0.89 12.42 30.79
CA GLU A 243 0.95 11.93 32.19
C GLU A 243 0.07 10.69 32.40
N GLU A 244 0.72 9.52 32.25
CA GLU A 244 0.24 8.24 32.76
C GLU A 244 0.56 8.16 34.26
N GLU A 245 -0.44 8.38 35.12
CA GLU A 245 -0.37 7.96 36.52
C GLU A 245 -0.91 6.52 36.65
N MET A 246 -0.09 5.64 37.21
CA MET A 246 -0.46 4.30 37.66
C MET A 246 -1.16 4.41 39.02
N GLU A 247 -2.45 4.08 39.08
CA GLU A 247 -3.15 3.80 40.34
C GLU A 247 -3.24 2.28 40.58
N GLU A 248 -2.66 1.83 41.70
CA GLU A 248 -2.84 0.52 42.30
C GLU A 248 -4.20 0.46 43.02
N ASP A 249 -5.11 -0.41 42.55
CA ASP A 249 -6.34 -0.73 43.27
C ASP A 249 -6.06 -1.70 44.44
N THR A 250 -5.97 -1.17 45.65
CA THR A 250 -6.19 -1.94 46.90
C THR A 250 -7.66 -1.86 47.32
N VAL A 251 -8.32 -3.01 47.32
CA VAL A 251 -9.69 -3.24 47.78
C VAL A 251 -9.81 -3.02 49.30
N PRO A 252 -10.87 -2.37 49.81
CA PRO A 252 -11.32 -2.57 51.18
C PRO A 252 -12.68 -3.29 51.26
N ASN A 253 -12.71 -4.21 52.21
CA ASN A 253 -13.86 -4.97 52.68
C ASN A 253 -15.07 -4.11 53.08
N GLY A 254 -16.24 -4.61 52.66
CA GLY A 254 -17.49 -4.79 53.42
C GLY A 254 -17.85 -3.83 54.56
N SER A 255 -19.06 -3.27 54.48
CA SER A 255 -20.27 -3.77 55.17
C SER A 255 -21.50 -3.02 54.66
#